data_AF-A0A8J4R155-F1
#
_entry.id   AF-A0A8J4R155-F1
#
_cell.length_a   1.000
_cell.length_b   1.000
_cell.length_c   1.000
_cell.angle_alpha   90.00
_cell.angle_beta   90.00
_cell.angle_gamma   90.00
#
_symmetry.space_group_name_H-M   'P 1'
#
loop_
_entity.id
_entity.type
_entity.pdbx_description
1 polymer ?
#
loop_
_entity_poly.entity_id
_entity_poly.type
_entity_poly.pdbx_seq_one_letter_code
_entity_poly.pdbx_strand_id
1 'polypeptide(L)'
;MFLSHGSSPKLVGLLLELNDAIEQLERKMDPLLSVSDQVGVQSLEILKVRAVLGERLKQEGILSSRAPKPDKAKKLLKPVNGPLMTFDDFDDDAIDVGATRFSNGHASSLSTMVSGDDDLPKRVNIGERQRKHELQVLAGAGVKSEDDVGDEVDNFEVDGDIDMGDGDTAIQEIQKMNITNQLNKNLLPKLKMYSRTSAVVSSSPVPIDGKRHITYQMEKNRGLTQKHKKQTKNCRKYKEQHKKK
;
A
#
# COMPACT_ATOMS: atom_id res chain seq x y z
N MET A 1 -48.48 1.43 -52.53
CA MET A 1 -47.56 1.91 -51.48
C MET A 1 -47.43 0.78 -50.47
N PHE A 2 -46.40 -0.06 -50.58
CA PHE A 2 -46.13 -1.14 -49.61
C PHE A 2 -44.66 -1.04 -49.23
N LEU A 3 -44.38 -0.46 -48.07
CA LEU A 3 -43.05 -0.46 -47.46
C LEU A 3 -42.80 -1.86 -46.89
N SER A 4 -42.17 -2.71 -47.70
CA SER A 4 -41.66 -4.01 -47.26
C SER A 4 -40.66 -3.82 -46.13
N HIS A 5 -40.99 -4.36 -44.96
CA HIS A 5 -40.13 -4.39 -43.79
C HIS A 5 -38.95 -5.35 -44.06
N GLY A 6 -37.94 -4.86 -44.78
CA GLY A 6 -36.68 -5.56 -44.98
C GLY A 6 -35.88 -5.54 -43.68
N SER A 7 -36.28 -6.35 -42.70
CA SER A 7 -35.44 -6.65 -41.54
C SER A 7 -34.17 -7.31 -42.07
N SER A 8 -33.07 -6.55 -42.06
CA SER A 8 -31.80 -7.03 -42.54
C SER A 8 -31.41 -8.26 -41.70
N PRO A 9 -31.12 -9.43 -42.29
CA PRO A 9 -30.80 -10.64 -41.53
C PRO A 9 -29.60 -10.45 -40.60
N LYS A 10 -28.72 -9.49 -40.92
CA LYS A 10 -27.62 -9.05 -40.05
C LYS A 10 -28.09 -8.38 -38.76
N LEU A 11 -29.15 -7.58 -38.79
CA LEU A 11 -29.70 -6.93 -37.58
C LEU A 11 -30.37 -7.95 -36.67
N VAL A 12 -31.07 -8.95 -37.24
CA VAL A 12 -31.68 -10.05 -36.48
C VAL A 12 -30.60 -10.91 -35.81
N GLY A 13 -29.50 -11.20 -36.50
CA GLY A 13 -28.36 -11.93 -35.94
C GLY A 13 -27.69 -11.19 -34.78
N LEU A 14 -27.46 -9.88 -34.92
CA LEU A 14 -26.89 -9.06 -33.85
C LEU A 14 -27.82 -8.94 -32.65
N LEU A 15 -29.13 -8.90 -32.85
CA LEU A 15 -30.10 -8.85 -31.76
C LEU A 15 -30.11 -10.16 -30.96
N LEU A 16 -29.97 -11.30 -31.63
CA LEU A 16 -29.86 -12.61 -30.97
C LEU A 16 -28.56 -12.70 -30.16
N GLU A 17 -27.44 -12.25 -30.72
CA GLU A 17 -26.15 -12.22 -30.02
C GLU A 17 -26.16 -11.29 -28.79
N LEU A 18 -26.87 -10.15 -28.87
CA LEU A 18 -27.05 -9.27 -27.72
C LEU A 18 -27.92 -9.89 -26.63
N ASN A 19 -29.00 -10.60 -27.00
CA ASN A 19 -29.84 -11.30 -26.02
C ASN A 19 -29.07 -12.43 -25.32
N ASP A 20 -28.29 -13.21 -26.07
CA ASP A 20 -27.43 -14.25 -25.50
C ASP A 20 -26.36 -13.65 -24.55
N ALA A 21 -25.81 -12.49 -24.90
CA ALA A 21 -24.83 -11.80 -24.04
C ALA A 21 -25.47 -11.28 -22.73
N ILE A 22 -26.70 -10.79 -22.77
CA ILE A 22 -27.44 -10.35 -21.58
C ILE A 22 -27.71 -11.54 -20.65
N GLU A 23 -28.23 -12.64 -21.20
CA GLU A 23 -28.56 -13.83 -20.42
C GLU A 23 -27.30 -14.49 -19.79
N GLN A 24 -26.15 -14.40 -20.46
CA GLN A 24 -24.87 -14.83 -19.90
C GLN A 24 -24.36 -13.90 -18.78
N LEU A 25 -24.69 -12.61 -18.81
CA LEU A 25 -24.31 -11.65 -17.79
C LEU A 25 -25.13 -11.87 -16.51
N GLU A 26 -26.45 -12.05 -16.65
CA GLU A 26 -27.37 -12.31 -15.53
C GLU A 26 -26.97 -13.58 -14.77
N ARG A 27 -26.73 -14.69 -15.49
CA ARG A 27 -26.25 -15.96 -14.88
C ARG A 27 -24.93 -15.82 -14.11
N LYS A 28 -24.09 -14.84 -14.45
CA LYS A 28 -22.82 -14.57 -13.75
C LYS A 28 -22.99 -13.63 -12.55
N MET A 29 -24.03 -12.80 -12.53
CA MET A 29 -24.24 -11.80 -11.49
C MET A 29 -24.98 -12.38 -10.27
N ASP A 30 -25.94 -13.28 -10.47
CA ASP A 30 -26.70 -13.96 -9.40
C ASP A 30 -25.82 -14.64 -8.32
N PRO A 31 -24.77 -15.42 -8.66
CA PRO A 31 -23.90 -16.02 -7.66
C PRO A 31 -23.02 -14.99 -6.93
N LEU A 32 -22.73 -13.81 -7.52
CA LEU A 32 -21.91 -12.79 -6.87
C LEU A 32 -22.69 -11.99 -5.84
N LEU A 33 -23.96 -11.69 -6.11
CA LEU A 33 -24.84 -10.99 -5.18
C LEU A 33 -25.16 -11.85 -3.94
N SER A 34 -25.42 -13.14 -4.13
CA SER A 34 -25.69 -14.07 -3.02
C SER A 34 -24.48 -14.30 -2.10
N VAL A 35 -23.25 -14.29 -2.64
CA VAL A 35 -22.02 -14.42 -1.83
C VAL A 35 -21.77 -13.16 -1.00
N SER A 36 -22.00 -11.95 -1.54
CA SER A 36 -21.85 -10.72 -0.75
C SER A 36 -22.85 -10.64 0.41
N ASP A 37 -24.08 -11.08 0.20
CA ASP A 37 -25.11 -11.12 1.24
C ASP A 37 -24.75 -12.15 2.33
N GLN A 38 -24.22 -13.31 1.93
CA GLN A 38 -23.75 -14.33 2.87
C GLN A 38 -22.57 -13.84 3.73
N VAL A 39 -21.59 -13.15 3.13
CA VAL A 39 -20.48 -12.54 3.87
C VAL A 39 -20.98 -11.44 4.82
N GLY A 40 -21.97 -10.65 4.39
CA GLY A 40 -22.66 -9.67 5.23
C GLY A 40 -23.28 -10.30 6.47
N VAL A 41 -24.05 -11.38 6.30
CA VAL A 41 -24.71 -12.11 7.40
C VAL A 41 -23.68 -12.71 8.37
N GLN A 42 -22.62 -13.35 7.86
CA GLN A 42 -21.55 -13.90 8.70
C GLN A 42 -20.80 -12.81 9.47
N SER A 43 -20.54 -11.66 8.84
CA SER A 43 -19.86 -10.54 9.49
C SER A 43 -20.67 -9.97 10.67
N LEU A 44 -21.99 -9.90 10.52
CA LEU A 44 -22.90 -9.45 11.56
C LEU A 44 -22.95 -10.44 12.74
N GLU A 45 -22.91 -11.75 12.47
CA GLU A 45 -22.84 -12.79 13.49
C GLU A 45 -21.55 -12.70 14.31
N ILE A 46 -20.38 -12.54 13.65
CA ILE A 46 -19.08 -12.36 14.32
C ILE A 46 -19.09 -11.10 15.20
N LEU A 47 -19.72 -10.00 14.72
CA LEU A 47 -19.81 -8.76 15.50
C LEU A 47 -20.62 -8.94 16.79
N LYS A 48 -21.70 -9.73 16.75
CA LYS A 48 -22.48 -10.12 17.93
C LYS A 48 -21.66 -10.96 18.91
N VAL A 49 -20.92 -11.96 18.41
CA VAL A 49 -20.01 -12.80 19.23
C VAL A 49 -18.96 -11.93 19.92
N ARG A 50 -18.39 -10.94 19.21
CA ARG A 50 -17.41 -10.01 19.76
C ARG A 50 -17.97 -9.15 20.88
N ALA A 51 -19.22 -8.68 20.76
CA ALA A 51 -19.87 -7.87 21.78
C ALA A 51 -20.07 -8.68 23.08
N VAL A 52 -20.60 -9.90 22.97
CA VAL A 52 -20.83 -10.79 24.13
C VAL A 52 -19.52 -11.15 24.82
N LEU A 53 -18.48 -11.51 24.07
CA LEU A 53 -17.16 -11.81 24.65
C LEU A 53 -16.53 -10.58 25.30
N GLY A 54 -16.65 -9.41 24.69
CA GLY A 54 -16.15 -8.16 25.26
C GLY A 54 -16.81 -7.78 26.57
N GLU A 55 -18.12 -8.00 26.70
CA GLU A 55 -18.86 -7.80 27.96
C GLU A 55 -18.43 -8.80 29.04
N ARG A 56 -18.32 -10.09 28.70
CA ARG A 56 -17.81 -11.11 29.63
C ARG A 56 -16.41 -10.77 30.13
N LEU A 57 -15.50 -10.36 29.24
CA LEU A 57 -14.14 -9.98 29.63
C LEU A 57 -14.08 -8.71 30.50
N LYS A 58 -15.07 -7.82 30.38
CA LYS A 58 -15.24 -6.66 31.26
C LYS A 58 -15.78 -7.06 32.64
N GLN A 59 -16.78 -7.96 32.69
CA GLN A 59 -17.32 -8.52 33.93
C GLN A 59 -16.26 -9.31 34.71
N GLU A 60 -15.44 -10.10 34.01
CA GLU A 60 -14.31 -10.86 34.56
C GLU A 60 -13.11 -9.98 34.96
N GLY A 61 -13.16 -8.66 34.74
CA GLY A 61 -12.10 -7.74 35.13
C GLY A 61 -10.75 -7.91 34.39
N ILE A 62 -10.71 -8.72 33.33
CA ILE A 62 -9.49 -8.98 32.56
C ILE A 62 -9.07 -7.74 31.75
N LEU A 63 -10.05 -6.96 31.27
CA LEU A 63 -9.80 -5.74 30.48
C LEU A 63 -9.71 -4.47 31.32
N SER A 64 -9.98 -4.52 32.63
CA SER A 64 -9.88 -3.36 33.52
C SER A 64 -8.46 -3.16 34.09
N SER A 65 -7.46 -3.95 33.68
CA SER A 65 -6.07 -3.72 34.06
C SER A 65 -5.44 -2.57 33.27
N ARG A 66 -5.90 -1.34 33.51
CA ARG A 66 -5.02 -0.18 33.34
C ARG A 66 -3.94 -0.35 34.39
N ALA A 67 -2.82 -0.98 34.02
CA ALA A 67 -1.69 -1.20 34.90
C ALA A 67 -1.34 0.15 35.56
N PRO A 68 -1.38 0.27 36.90
CA PRO A 68 -0.83 1.45 37.55
C PRO A 68 0.65 1.50 37.14
N LYS A 69 1.08 2.67 36.66
CA LYS A 69 2.48 2.91 36.29
C LYS A 69 3.35 2.38 37.44
N PRO A 70 4.31 1.47 37.21
CA PRO A 70 5.16 1.01 38.27
C PRO A 70 5.97 2.20 38.77
N ASP A 71 5.70 2.58 40.01
CA ASP A 71 6.48 3.56 40.72
C ASP A 71 7.90 3.01 40.87
N LYS A 72 8.90 3.87 40.69
CA LYS A 72 10.30 3.47 40.56
C LYS A 72 10.83 2.95 41.89
N ALA A 73 10.65 1.67 42.20
CA ALA A 73 11.51 0.89 43.08
C ALA A 73 10.93 -0.52 43.27
N LYS A 74 11.69 -1.55 42.86
CA LYS A 74 12.05 -2.75 43.65
C LYS A 74 12.46 -3.91 42.73
N LYS A 75 13.77 -4.08 42.67
CA LYS A 75 14.58 -5.32 42.62
C LYS A 75 13.90 -6.60 42.09
N LEU A 76 14.36 -6.97 40.89
CA LEU A 76 14.53 -8.30 40.30
C LEU A 76 14.13 -9.51 41.17
N LEU A 77 13.04 -10.19 40.79
CA LEU A 77 12.88 -11.63 41.05
C LEU A 77 13.18 -12.35 39.74
N LYS A 78 14.26 -13.14 39.72
CA LYS A 78 14.69 -13.92 38.55
C LYS A 78 13.78 -15.14 38.38
N PRO A 79 13.36 -15.50 37.15
CA PRO A 79 12.76 -16.81 36.90
C PRO A 79 13.79 -17.92 37.14
N VAL A 80 13.38 -18.92 37.92
CA VAL A 80 14.09 -20.18 38.14
C VAL A 80 14.11 -20.93 36.83
N ASN A 81 15.21 -20.83 36.06
CA ASN A 81 15.72 -21.83 35.13
C ASN A 81 17.09 -21.39 34.57
N GLY A 82 18.18 -21.95 35.13
CA GLY A 82 19.50 -22.10 34.49
C GLY A 82 20.48 -20.91 34.57
N PRO A 83 21.65 -21.06 35.25
CA PRO A 83 22.71 -20.06 35.21
C PRO A 83 23.53 -20.23 33.92
N LEU A 84 23.35 -19.35 32.95
CA LEU A 84 24.38 -19.10 31.94
C LEU A 84 25.49 -18.29 32.63
N MET A 85 26.61 -18.94 32.97
CA MET A 85 27.80 -18.25 33.46
C MET A 85 28.22 -17.20 32.43
N THR A 86 27.98 -15.93 32.74
CA THR A 86 28.82 -14.86 32.22
C THR A 86 30.03 -14.86 33.13
N PHE A 87 31.17 -15.36 32.64
CA PHE A 87 32.42 -14.99 33.26
C PHE A 87 32.54 -13.47 33.16
N ASP A 88 32.84 -12.86 34.30
CA ASP A 88 33.09 -11.44 34.46
C ASP A 88 34.61 -11.31 34.54
N ASP A 89 35.24 -11.40 33.38
CA ASP A 89 36.69 -11.49 33.16
C ASP A 89 37.28 -10.15 32.70
N PHE A 90 36.60 -9.03 33.02
CA PHE A 90 37.15 -7.69 32.84
C PHE A 90 37.57 -7.10 34.19
N ASP A 91 38.68 -7.61 34.73
CA ASP A 91 39.48 -6.87 35.71
C ASP A 91 40.25 -5.78 34.95
N ASP A 92 39.63 -4.61 34.75
CA ASP A 92 40.27 -3.43 34.17
C ASP A 92 41.12 -2.73 35.24
N ASP A 93 42.10 -3.48 35.79
CA ASP A 93 43.11 -2.93 36.67
C ASP A 93 44.09 -2.09 35.83
N ALA A 94 43.84 -0.79 35.83
CA ALA A 94 44.74 0.21 35.31
C ALA A 94 46.08 0.16 36.07
N ILE A 95 47.07 -0.56 35.52
CA ILE A 95 48.46 -0.47 35.95
C ILE A 95 49.08 0.85 35.49
N ASP A 96 49.01 1.88 36.33
CA ASP A 96 49.94 3.01 36.26
C ASP A 96 51.23 2.64 36.99
N VAL A 97 52.20 2.05 36.28
CA VAL A 97 53.63 2.14 36.66
C VAL A 97 54.53 2.07 35.41
N GLY A 98 55.12 3.22 35.08
CA GLY A 98 56.56 3.28 34.84
C GLY A 98 57.11 2.86 33.48
N ALA A 99 57.17 3.83 32.57
CA ALA A 99 58.15 4.01 31.50
C ALA A 99 59.19 2.89 31.27
N THR A 100 59.07 2.16 30.15
CA THR A 100 60.23 1.75 29.37
C THR A 100 59.90 1.65 27.87
N ARG A 101 60.56 2.56 27.15
CA ARG A 101 60.78 2.65 25.70
C ARG A 101 60.77 1.30 24.96
N PHE A 102 60.13 1.24 23.79
CA PHE A 102 60.63 0.74 22.47
C PHE A 102 59.49 0.92 21.44
N SER A 103 59.49 2.01 20.68
CA SER A 103 59.93 2.11 19.27
C SER A 103 58.88 1.72 18.21
N ASN A 104 58.50 2.75 17.44
CA ASN A 104 58.09 2.77 16.03
C ASN A 104 56.91 1.90 15.57
N GLY A 105 55.80 2.60 15.32
CA GLY A 105 54.79 2.23 14.34
C GLY A 105 53.75 3.32 14.29
N HIS A 106 53.87 4.24 13.33
CA HIS A 106 52.84 5.25 13.05
C HIS A 106 51.49 4.57 12.84
N ALA A 107 50.64 4.55 13.86
CA ALA A 107 49.22 4.36 13.66
C ALA A 107 48.76 5.61 12.91
N SER A 108 48.50 5.46 11.61
CA SER A 108 47.76 6.43 10.84
C SER A 108 46.50 6.75 11.63
N SER A 109 46.43 7.98 12.14
CA SER A 109 45.26 8.58 12.74
C SER A 109 44.11 8.46 11.74
N LEU A 110 43.37 7.36 11.82
CA LEU A 110 42.02 7.29 11.30
C LEU A 110 41.24 8.23 12.20
N SER A 111 41.22 9.51 11.83
CA SER A 111 40.17 10.41 12.26
C SER A 111 38.89 9.74 11.81
N THR A 112 38.26 9.00 12.72
CA THR A 112 36.84 8.70 12.62
C THR A 112 36.19 10.05 12.45
N MET A 113 35.78 10.37 11.22
CA MET A 113 34.67 11.26 11.01
C MET A 113 33.56 10.66 11.86
N VAL A 114 33.43 11.17 13.08
CA VAL A 114 32.23 11.10 13.90
C VAL A 114 31.15 11.51 12.93
N SER A 115 30.35 10.54 12.48
CA SER A 115 29.20 10.82 11.63
C SER A 115 28.39 11.83 12.41
N GLY A 116 28.35 13.06 11.89
CA GLY A 116 27.51 14.10 12.44
C GLY A 116 26.13 13.50 12.60
N ASP A 117 25.57 13.69 13.79
CA ASP A 117 24.19 13.37 14.13
C ASP A 117 23.30 13.68 12.92
N ASP A 118 22.94 12.63 12.16
CA ASP A 118 22.14 12.77 10.95
C ASP A 118 20.78 13.25 11.41
N ASP A 119 20.54 14.56 11.27
CA ASP A 119 19.28 15.21 11.62
C ASP A 119 18.12 14.33 11.15
N LEU A 120 17.44 13.70 12.10
CA LEU A 120 16.25 12.92 11.82
C LEU A 120 15.29 13.86 11.07
N PRO A 121 14.71 13.43 9.93
CA PRO A 121 13.84 14.28 9.15
C PRO A 121 12.78 14.86 10.08
N LYS A 122 12.82 16.18 10.26
CA LYS A 122 11.92 16.89 11.18
C LYS A 122 10.52 16.44 10.85
N ARG A 123 9.80 15.93 11.85
CA ARG A 123 8.40 15.54 11.67
C ARG A 123 7.65 16.77 11.23
N VAL A 124 7.37 16.84 9.93
CA VAL A 124 6.67 17.98 9.35
C VAL A 124 5.21 17.85 9.73
N ASN A 125 4.62 18.90 10.29
CA ASN A 125 3.18 18.97 10.50
C ASN A 125 2.51 18.87 9.13
N ILE A 126 1.81 17.75 8.89
CA ILE A 126 1.21 17.44 7.59
C ILE A 126 0.21 18.54 7.20
N GLY A 127 -0.53 19.09 8.18
CA GLY A 127 -1.43 20.22 7.97
C GLY A 127 -0.71 21.50 7.54
N GLU A 128 0.43 21.84 8.13
CA GLU A 128 1.22 23.02 7.71
C GLU A 128 1.80 22.83 6.31
N ARG A 129 2.25 21.61 5.98
CA ARG A 129 2.72 21.28 4.64
C ARG A 129 1.59 21.41 3.60
N GLN A 130 0.40 20.92 3.92
CA GLN A 130 -0.78 21.02 3.07
C GLN A 130 -1.20 22.48 2.87
N ARG A 131 -1.31 23.26 3.96
CA ARG A 131 -1.62 24.70 3.91
C ARG A 131 -0.61 25.49 3.05
N LYS A 132 0.68 25.22 3.22
CA LYS A 132 1.73 25.88 2.42
C LYS A 132 1.63 25.52 0.94
N HIS A 133 1.39 24.24 0.65
CA HIS A 133 1.20 23.77 -0.72
C HIS A 133 -0.03 24.41 -1.37
N GLU A 134 -1.15 24.48 -0.66
CA GLU A 134 -2.39 25.11 -1.13
C GLU A 134 -2.18 26.61 -1.42
N LEU A 135 -1.58 27.37 -0.49
CA LEU A 135 -1.26 28.77 -0.72
C LEU A 135 -0.32 28.98 -1.92
N GLN A 136 0.67 28.09 -2.09
CA GLN A 136 1.58 28.16 -3.23
C GLN A 136 0.87 27.84 -4.55
N VAL A 137 -0.07 26.89 -4.56
CA VAL A 137 -0.91 26.56 -5.71
C VAL A 137 -1.82 27.72 -6.08
N LEU A 138 -2.48 28.35 -5.09
CA LEU A 138 -3.33 29.52 -5.30
C LEU A 138 -2.55 30.72 -5.84
N ALA A 139 -1.37 30.99 -5.26
CA ALA A 139 -0.46 32.03 -5.74
C ALA A 139 0.06 31.76 -7.16
N GLY A 140 0.38 30.50 -7.48
CA GLY A 140 0.79 30.07 -8.82
C GLY A 140 -0.33 30.12 -9.86
N ALA A 141 -1.59 29.99 -9.42
CA ALA A 141 -2.79 30.14 -10.25
C ALA A 141 -3.21 31.60 -10.45
N GLY A 142 -2.50 32.57 -9.84
CA GLY A 142 -2.79 34.00 -9.97
C GLY A 142 -4.00 34.48 -9.18
N VAL A 143 -4.55 33.66 -8.28
CA VAL A 143 -5.69 34.03 -7.42
C VAL A 143 -5.14 34.72 -6.18
N LYS A 144 -5.36 36.03 -6.06
CA LYS A 144 -5.04 36.80 -4.86
C LYS A 144 -6.17 36.58 -3.85
N SER A 145 -5.87 36.14 -2.63
CA SER A 145 -6.86 36.08 -1.56
C SER A 145 -7.26 37.52 -1.21
N GLU A 146 -8.55 37.83 -1.35
CA GLU A 146 -9.15 39.16 -1.16
C GLU A 146 -9.57 39.41 0.30
N ASP A 147 -8.99 38.69 1.27
CA ASP A 147 -9.31 38.82 2.69
C ASP A 147 -8.39 39.83 3.40
N ASP A 148 -8.26 41.02 2.82
CA ASP A 148 -7.77 42.22 3.50
C ASP A 148 -8.75 43.39 3.26
N VAL A 149 -10.04 43.13 3.46
CA VAL A 149 -11.08 44.16 3.45
C VAL A 149 -11.90 44.02 4.73
N GLY A 150 -11.84 45.06 5.54
CA GLY A 150 -12.56 45.17 6.80
C GLY A 150 -14.07 45.22 6.62
N ASP A 151 -14.73 44.60 7.60
CA ASP A 151 -16.05 44.86 8.19
C ASP A 151 -16.99 45.83 7.44
N GLU A 152 -18.04 45.30 6.81
CA GLU A 152 -19.34 45.97 6.77
C GLU A 152 -20.48 44.96 6.51
N VAL A 153 -21.49 45.02 7.37
CA VAL A 153 -22.69 44.18 7.43
C VAL A 153 -23.68 44.54 6.30
N ASP A 154 -24.31 43.56 5.67
CA ASP A 154 -25.63 43.79 5.07
C ASP A 154 -26.52 42.52 5.06
N ASN A 155 -27.80 42.77 5.33
CA ASN A 155 -28.84 41.85 5.72
C ASN A 155 -29.83 41.66 4.56
N PHE A 156 -30.09 40.43 4.12
CA PHE A 156 -31.23 40.12 3.25
C PHE A 156 -31.92 38.81 3.64
N GLU A 157 -33.19 38.93 4.01
CA GLU A 157 -34.13 37.83 4.28
C GLU A 157 -34.50 37.08 2.98
N VAL A 158 -34.73 35.77 3.09
CA VAL A 158 -35.22 34.91 2.01
C VAL A 158 -36.60 34.37 2.41
N ASP A 159 -37.62 34.80 1.67
CA ASP A 159 -38.92 34.13 1.59
C ASP A 159 -39.21 33.80 0.11
N GLY A 160 -39.61 32.56 -0.14
CA GLY A 160 -39.86 32.05 -1.49
C GLY A 160 -40.31 30.60 -1.47
N ASP A 161 -41.54 30.40 -1.03
CA ASP A 161 -42.32 29.17 -1.13
C ASP A 161 -42.59 28.84 -2.61
N ILE A 162 -42.17 27.66 -3.09
CA ILE A 162 -42.47 27.16 -4.44
C ILE A 162 -42.94 25.70 -4.33
N ASP A 163 -44.26 25.55 -4.45
CA ASP A 163 -44.99 24.31 -4.69
C ASP A 163 -44.64 23.73 -6.08
N MET A 164 -44.13 22.50 -6.15
CA MET A 164 -43.77 21.82 -7.40
C MET A 164 -44.57 20.53 -7.55
N GLY A 165 -45.61 20.62 -8.38
CA GLY A 165 -46.52 19.54 -8.73
C GLY A 165 -45.90 18.40 -9.54
N ASP A 166 -46.51 17.23 -9.34
CA ASP A 166 -46.22 15.89 -9.84
C ASP A 166 -46.45 15.73 -11.36
N GLY A 167 -45.38 15.75 -12.17
CA GLY A 167 -45.48 15.59 -13.63
C GLY A 167 -44.22 15.13 -14.39
N ASP A 168 -43.10 14.83 -13.72
CA ASP A 168 -41.77 14.78 -14.36
C ASP A 168 -41.12 13.39 -14.47
N THR A 169 -41.83 12.30 -14.18
CA THR A 169 -41.22 10.96 -14.08
C THR A 169 -40.62 10.47 -15.41
N ALA A 170 -41.31 10.71 -16.54
CA ALA A 170 -40.86 10.25 -17.86
C ALA A 170 -39.65 11.03 -18.40
N ILE A 171 -39.58 12.34 -18.11
CA ILE A 171 -38.45 13.20 -18.55
C ILE A 171 -37.20 12.87 -17.74
N GLN A 172 -37.35 12.60 -16.44
CA GLN A 172 -36.26 12.17 -15.57
C GLN A 172 -35.68 10.81 -16.01
N GLU A 173 -36.50 9.87 -16.47
CA GLU A 173 -36.02 8.57 -16.98
C GLU A 173 -35.15 8.71 -18.23
N ILE A 174 -35.56 9.55 -19.18
CA ILE A 174 -34.79 9.82 -20.41
C ILE A 174 -33.44 10.48 -20.07
N GLN A 175 -33.43 11.42 -19.12
CA GLN A 175 -32.20 12.06 -18.65
C GLN A 175 -31.25 11.06 -17.98
N LYS A 176 -31.78 10.18 -17.12
CA LYS A 176 -31.00 9.10 -16.48
C LYS A 176 -30.35 8.19 -17.51
N MET A 177 -31.08 7.75 -18.55
CA MET A 177 -30.53 6.92 -19.63
C MET A 177 -29.43 7.62 -20.44
N ASN A 178 -29.56 8.92 -20.70
CA ASN A 178 -28.52 9.68 -21.42
C ASN A 178 -27.24 9.83 -20.59
N ILE A 179 -27.36 9.98 -19.27
CA ILE A 179 -26.22 10.05 -18.35
C ILE A 179 -25.51 8.69 -18.28
N THR A 180 -26.24 7.58 -18.11
CA THR A 180 -25.65 6.23 -18.05
C THR A 180 -24.92 5.88 -19.35
N ASN A 181 -25.49 6.21 -20.50
CA ASN A 181 -24.85 6.03 -21.80
C ASN A 181 -23.54 6.82 -21.94
N GLN A 182 -23.49 8.04 -21.42
CA GLN A 182 -22.25 8.85 -21.42
C GLN A 182 -21.18 8.27 -20.49
N LEU A 183 -21.56 7.81 -19.30
CA LEU A 183 -20.65 7.15 -18.37
C LEU A 183 -20.07 5.87 -18.99
N ASN A 184 -20.92 5.04 -19.61
CA ASN A 184 -20.50 3.77 -20.23
C ASN A 184 -19.55 3.98 -21.43
N LYS A 185 -19.75 5.03 -22.24
CA LYS A 185 -18.83 5.43 -23.32
C LYS A 185 -17.41 5.74 -22.80
N ASN A 186 -17.31 6.29 -21.59
CA ASN A 186 -16.04 6.61 -20.94
C ASN A 186 -15.41 5.40 -20.21
N LEU A 187 -16.19 4.39 -19.82
CA LEU A 187 -15.70 3.17 -19.17
C LEU A 187 -15.14 2.14 -20.15
N LEU A 188 -15.77 1.93 -21.31
CA LEU A 188 -15.34 0.96 -22.33
C LEU A 188 -13.85 1.07 -22.72
N PRO A 189 -13.33 2.27 -23.08
CA PRO A 189 -11.91 2.43 -23.42
C PRO A 189 -11.00 2.22 -22.20
N LYS A 190 -11.43 2.60 -20.99
CA LYS A 190 -10.68 2.33 -19.75
C LYS A 190 -10.59 0.83 -19.48
N LEU A 191 -11.69 0.10 -19.66
CA LEU A 191 -11.74 -1.35 -19.48
C LEU A 191 -10.80 -2.06 -20.46
N LYS A 192 -10.77 -1.62 -21.72
CA LYS A 192 -9.81 -2.13 -22.73
C LYS A 192 -8.35 -1.87 -22.35
N MET A 193 -8.04 -0.76 -21.68
CA MET A 193 -6.68 -0.43 -21.20
C MET A 193 -6.26 -1.26 -19.98
N TYR A 194 -7.20 -1.65 -19.12
CA TYR A 194 -6.94 -2.42 -17.90
C TYR A 194 -7.25 -3.93 -18.01
N SER A 195 -7.70 -4.41 -19.17
CA SER A 195 -7.87 -5.83 -19.45
C SER A 195 -6.51 -6.55 -19.41
N ARG A 196 -6.22 -7.17 -18.27
CA ARG A 196 -5.02 -7.96 -18.05
C ARG A 196 -5.16 -9.32 -18.74
N THR A 197 -4.45 -9.53 -19.84
CA THR A 197 -4.26 -10.86 -20.40
C THR A 197 -3.47 -11.69 -19.39
N SER A 198 -4.08 -12.74 -18.84
CA SER A 198 -3.35 -13.73 -18.04
C SER A 198 -2.52 -14.58 -19.00
N ALA A 199 -1.37 -14.04 -19.41
CA ALA A 199 -0.31 -14.85 -19.99
C ALA A 199 0.12 -15.82 -18.90
N VAL A 200 -0.38 -17.06 -18.99
CA VAL A 200 0.00 -18.18 -18.14
C VAL A 200 1.50 -18.33 -18.28
N VAL A 201 2.20 -17.89 -17.23
CA VAL A 201 3.64 -18.02 -17.10
C VAL A 201 3.97 -19.51 -17.12
N SER A 202 4.87 -19.90 -18.02
CA SER A 202 5.25 -21.29 -18.25
C SER A 202 5.64 -21.98 -16.93
N SER A 203 5.08 -23.16 -16.73
CA SER A 203 5.37 -24.03 -15.59
C SER A 203 6.86 -24.34 -15.50
N SER A 204 7.41 -24.20 -14.29
CA SER A 204 8.74 -24.69 -13.90
C SER A 204 8.97 -26.15 -14.33
N PRO A 205 10.20 -26.56 -14.67
CA PRO A 205 10.50 -27.93 -15.11
C PRO A 205 9.99 -28.98 -14.12
N VAL A 206 9.32 -29.99 -14.67
CA VAL A 206 8.74 -31.13 -13.95
C VAL A 206 9.87 -31.96 -13.30
N PRO A 207 9.83 -32.23 -11.99
CA PRO A 207 10.82 -33.07 -11.34
C PRO A 207 10.64 -34.55 -11.68
N ILE A 208 11.70 -35.18 -12.19
CA ILE A 208 11.75 -36.57 -12.70
C ILE A 208 11.53 -37.62 -11.59
N ASP A 209 11.82 -37.29 -10.32
CA ASP A 209 11.77 -38.21 -9.16
C ASP A 209 10.65 -37.87 -8.15
N GLY A 210 9.70 -36.99 -8.51
CA GLY A 210 8.67 -36.51 -7.56
C GLY A 210 9.19 -35.66 -6.40
N LYS A 211 10.51 -35.56 -6.23
CA LYS A 211 11.18 -34.67 -5.25
C LYS A 211 11.44 -33.30 -5.87
N ARG A 212 11.25 -32.26 -5.05
CA ARG A 212 11.57 -30.89 -5.46
C ARG A 212 13.08 -30.73 -5.53
N HIS A 213 13.58 -30.21 -6.66
CA HIS A 213 14.99 -29.93 -6.83
C HIS A 213 15.31 -28.52 -6.32
N ILE A 214 16.47 -28.34 -5.67
CA ILE A 214 16.97 -27.01 -5.30
C ILE A 214 17.29 -26.21 -6.57
N THR A 215 16.86 -24.95 -6.63
CA THR A 215 17.18 -24.08 -7.77
C THR A 215 18.60 -23.54 -7.65
N TYR A 216 19.25 -23.27 -8.78
CA TYR A 216 20.61 -22.71 -8.80
C TYR A 216 20.74 -21.41 -8.00
N GLN A 217 19.68 -20.59 -7.94
CA GLN A 217 19.67 -19.36 -7.14
C GLN A 217 19.81 -19.67 -5.64
N MET A 218 19.06 -20.66 -5.14
CA MET A 218 19.14 -21.13 -3.75
C MET A 218 20.42 -21.91 -3.47
N GLU A 219 20.93 -22.64 -4.46
CA GLU A 219 22.19 -23.40 -4.32
C GLU A 219 23.40 -22.46 -4.19
N LYS A 220 23.45 -21.38 -4.97
CA LYS A 220 24.59 -20.46 -5.00
C LYS A 220 24.44 -19.25 -4.09
N ASN A 221 23.23 -18.88 -3.69
CA ASN A 221 22.93 -17.73 -2.84
C ASN A 221 23.59 -16.40 -3.31
N ARG A 222 23.74 -16.21 -4.62
CA ARG A 222 24.36 -15.00 -5.21
C ARG A 222 23.32 -13.92 -5.53
N GLY A 223 22.55 -13.52 -4.52
CA GLY A 223 21.56 -12.45 -4.65
C GLY A 223 22.21 -11.05 -4.75
N LEU A 224 21.53 -10.12 -5.42
CA LEU A 224 21.85 -8.67 -5.45
C LEU A 224 23.30 -8.30 -5.80
N THR A 225 24.07 -9.20 -6.41
CA THR A 225 25.45 -8.91 -6.82
C THR A 225 25.45 -8.06 -8.09
N GLN A 226 26.33 -7.05 -8.17
CA GLN A 226 26.48 -6.23 -9.38
C GLN A 226 26.95 -7.09 -10.58
N LYS A 227 26.60 -6.66 -11.79
CA LYS A 227 27.11 -7.26 -13.03
C LYS A 227 28.64 -7.07 -13.15
N HIS A 228 29.40 -8.17 -13.11
CA HIS A 228 30.84 -8.17 -13.37
C HIS A 228 31.18 -8.43 -14.85
N LYS A 229 32.29 -7.85 -15.33
CA LYS A 229 32.81 -8.05 -16.68
C LYS A 229 33.33 -9.50 -16.85
N LYS A 230 33.20 -10.10 -18.04
CA LYS A 230 33.73 -11.46 -18.28
C LYS A 230 35.25 -11.54 -18.08
N GLN A 231 35.98 -10.51 -18.51
CA GLN A 231 37.43 -10.40 -18.34
C GLN A 231 37.88 -10.41 -16.86
N THR A 232 37.06 -9.91 -15.93
CA THR A 232 37.43 -9.91 -14.50
C THR A 232 37.23 -11.27 -13.83
N LYS A 233 36.55 -12.22 -14.49
CA LYS A 233 36.40 -13.60 -13.99
C LYS A 233 37.65 -14.46 -14.18
N ASN A 234 38.48 -14.13 -15.17
CA ASN A 234 39.72 -14.86 -15.47
C ASN A 234 40.93 -14.06 -14.99
N CYS A 235 41.77 -14.65 -14.14
CA CYS A 235 42.97 -13.98 -13.62
C CYS A 235 43.99 -13.63 -14.71
N ARG A 236 43.97 -14.31 -15.87
CA ARG A 236 44.86 -14.05 -17.01
C ARG A 236 44.45 -12.85 -17.88
N LYS A 237 43.54 -12.00 -17.39
CA LYS A 237 43.07 -10.76 -18.05
C LYS A 237 44.20 -9.82 -18.51
N TYR A 238 45.36 -9.89 -17.86
CA TYR A 238 46.54 -9.09 -18.19
C TYR A 238 46.99 -9.30 -19.64
N LYS A 239 46.83 -10.49 -20.23
CA LYS A 239 47.18 -10.75 -21.63
C LYS A 239 46.46 -9.83 -22.62
N GLU A 240 45.18 -9.57 -22.40
CA GLU A 240 44.40 -8.66 -23.25
C GLU A 240 44.71 -7.20 -22.94
N GLN A 241 45.05 -6.88 -21.70
CA GLN A 241 45.45 -5.52 -21.31
C GLN A 241 46.78 -5.11 -21.94
N HIS A 242 47.74 -6.03 -22.05
CA HIS A 242 49.01 -5.78 -22.72
C HIS A 242 48.87 -5.54 -24.22
N LYS A 243 47.86 -6.13 -24.88
CA LYS A 243 47.58 -5.89 -26.31
C LYS A 243 46.93 -4.54 -26.60
N LYS A 244 46.40 -3.87 -25.57
CA LYS A 244 45.72 -2.57 -25.68
C LYS A 244 46.63 -1.40 -25.31
N LYS A 245 47.85 -1.69 -24.84
CA LYS A 245 48.93 -0.73 -24.69
C LYS A 245 49.71 -0.69 -25.99
#